data_AF-B8FHU1-F1
#
_entry.id   AF-B8FHU1-F1
#
_cell.length_a   1.000
_cell.length_b   1.000
_cell.length_c   1.000
_cell.angle_alpha   90.00
_cell.angle_beta   90.00
_cell.angle_gamma   90.00
#
_symmetry.space_group_name_H-M   'P 1'
#
loop_
_entity.id
_entity.type
_entity.pdbx_description
1 polymer ?
#
loop_
_entity_poly.entity_id
_entity_poly.type
_entity_poly.pdbx_seq_one_letter_code
_entity_poly.pdbx_strand_id
1 'polypeptide(L)'
;MHFFTEKLFGIELFLNMACKMTLFRHMTIKYWSVRSLAFTVLGIASGVVLSCATGAYSPLPTTVLAGLAGFLLFQGQALHMFFGAQRGYFEYMLLMKGVESRTGRLIRQSLGIRFYIRSQIVGLKEEHLSAVIKEGKNRLKWTDLMCLLIKASSIARRNGEKGKEISILKTALSLYPYSVVVNNMLADCYESQGMVEEAMECCRLGKMDRLVITPALKEILNRKMDQLRRQTKIV
;
A
#
# COMPACT_ATOMS: atom_id res chain seq x y z
N MET A 1 34.82 14.00 22.28
CA MET A 1 34.65 13.56 20.87
C MET A 1 33.29 12.86 20.63
N HIS A 2 32.23 13.22 21.37
CA HIS A 2 30.90 12.58 21.28
C HIS A 2 29.79 13.53 20.79
N PHE A 3 30.13 14.77 20.45
CA PHE A 3 29.16 15.83 20.11
C PHE A 3 29.01 16.09 18.60
N PHE A 4 29.78 15.40 17.76
CA PHE A 4 29.79 15.60 16.30
C PHE A 4 28.95 14.57 15.53
N THR A 5 28.57 13.46 16.16
CA THR A 5 27.75 12.38 15.56
C THR A 5 26.25 12.67 15.59
N GLU A 6 25.75 13.50 16.51
CA GLU A 6 24.32 13.86 16.57
C GLU A 6 23.90 14.90 15.52
N LYS A 7 24.79 15.83 15.13
CA LYS A 7 24.48 16.84 14.11
C LYS A 7 24.47 16.28 12.67
N LEU A 8 25.24 15.23 12.38
CA LEU A 8 25.19 14.54 11.09
C LEU A 8 23.91 13.69 10.91
N PHE A 9 23.36 13.14 11.99
CA PHE A 9 22.11 12.39 11.95
C PHE A 9 20.89 13.28 11.62
N GLY A 10 20.90 14.54 12.05
CA GLY A 10 19.86 15.52 11.73
C GLY A 10 19.82 15.91 10.25
N ILE A 11 20.98 16.01 9.59
CA ILE A 11 21.08 16.35 8.16
C ILE A 11 20.71 15.16 7.28
N GLU A 12 21.11 13.93 7.65
CA GLU A 12 20.60 12.73 6.99
C GLU A 12 19.09 12.58 7.18
N LEU A 13 18.53 12.89 8.37
CA LEU A 13 17.08 12.83 8.58
C LEU A 13 16.32 13.88 7.75
N PHE A 14 16.89 15.08 7.57
CA PHE A 14 16.31 16.15 6.75
C PHE A 14 16.41 15.84 5.25
N LEU A 15 17.55 15.29 4.79
CA LEU A 15 17.71 14.78 3.42
C LEU A 15 16.79 13.57 3.18
N ASN A 16 16.57 12.71 4.17
CA ASN A 16 15.67 11.56 4.06
C ASN A 16 14.19 11.99 4.13
N MET A 17 13.84 13.08 4.82
CA MET A 17 12.50 13.68 4.77
C MET A 17 12.24 14.42 3.46
N ALA A 18 13.19 15.21 2.96
CA ALA A 18 13.11 15.83 1.64
C ALA A 18 13.07 14.78 0.53
N CYS A 19 13.85 13.70 0.67
CA CYS A 19 13.83 12.53 -0.22
C CYS A 19 12.52 11.73 -0.08
N LYS A 20 11.94 11.61 1.12
CA LYS A 20 10.61 11.01 1.30
C LYS A 20 9.52 11.85 0.68
N MET A 21 9.59 13.18 0.77
CA MET A 21 8.64 14.07 0.07
C MET A 21 8.83 14.02 -1.44
N THR A 22 10.05 13.92 -1.97
CA THR A 22 10.26 13.76 -3.40
C THR A 22 9.87 12.37 -3.88
N LEU A 23 10.16 11.29 -3.14
CA LEU A 23 9.75 9.93 -3.49
C LEU A 23 8.22 9.78 -3.41
N PHE A 24 7.60 10.30 -2.35
CA PHE A 24 6.15 10.33 -2.21
C PHE A 24 5.52 11.16 -3.33
N ARG A 25 6.11 12.31 -3.67
CA ARG A 25 5.69 13.15 -4.80
C ARG A 25 5.87 12.41 -6.14
N HIS A 26 6.98 11.72 -6.38
CA HIS A 26 7.20 10.97 -7.62
C HIS A 26 6.27 9.76 -7.74
N MET A 27 6.08 9.01 -6.65
CA MET A 27 5.13 7.89 -6.59
C MET A 27 3.70 8.38 -6.79
N THR A 28 3.34 9.48 -6.14
CA THR A 28 2.06 10.17 -6.29
C THR A 28 1.85 10.62 -7.73
N ILE A 29 2.78 11.36 -8.31
CA ILE A 29 2.68 11.87 -9.69
C ILE A 29 2.56 10.72 -10.68
N LYS A 30 3.39 9.68 -10.55
CA LYS A 30 3.34 8.52 -11.47
C LYS A 30 2.05 7.72 -11.31
N TYR A 31 1.62 7.49 -10.08
CA TYR A 31 0.35 6.80 -9.82
C TYR A 31 -0.83 7.61 -10.38
N TRP A 32 -0.82 8.92 -10.13
CA TRP A 32 -1.85 9.85 -10.56
C TRP A 32 -1.90 9.98 -12.07
N SER A 33 -0.76 10.11 -12.75
CA SER A 33 -0.70 10.21 -14.21
C SER A 33 -1.16 8.93 -14.90
N VAL A 34 -0.71 7.76 -14.43
CA VAL A 34 -1.09 6.47 -15.01
C VAL A 34 -2.58 6.20 -14.82
N ARG A 35 -3.13 6.44 -13.62
CA ARG A 35 -4.57 6.26 -13.41
C ARG A 35 -5.39 7.29 -14.16
N SER A 36 -4.97 8.55 -14.18
CA SER A 36 -5.68 9.58 -14.93
C SER A 36 -5.77 9.23 -16.41
N LEU A 37 -4.67 8.77 -17.00
CA LEU A 37 -4.64 8.30 -18.39
C LEU A 37 -5.59 7.12 -18.59
N ALA A 38 -5.58 6.13 -17.69
CA ALA A 38 -6.49 4.98 -17.78
C ALA A 38 -7.97 5.39 -17.73
N PHE A 39 -8.35 6.34 -16.87
CA PHE A 39 -9.71 6.86 -16.81
C PHE A 39 -10.08 7.68 -18.05
N THR A 40 -9.15 8.47 -18.60
CA THR A 40 -9.38 9.15 -19.89
C THR A 40 -9.61 8.15 -21.01
N VAL A 41 -8.79 7.10 -21.11
CA VAL A 41 -8.95 6.05 -22.13
C VAL A 41 -10.29 5.32 -21.96
N LEU A 42 -10.68 5.00 -20.72
CA LEU A 42 -11.97 4.37 -20.42
C LEU A 42 -13.14 5.31 -20.78
N GLY A 43 -13.02 6.60 -20.47
CA GLY A 43 -14.00 7.63 -20.85
C GLY A 43 -14.17 7.72 -22.36
N ILE A 44 -13.07 7.78 -23.11
CA ILE A 44 -13.09 7.76 -24.59
C ILE A 44 -13.77 6.49 -25.10
N ALA A 45 -13.37 5.31 -24.61
CA ALA A 45 -13.96 4.04 -25.02
C ALA A 45 -15.47 3.99 -24.75
N SER A 46 -15.92 4.48 -23.58
CA SER A 46 -17.34 4.57 -23.24
C SER A 46 -18.10 5.55 -24.16
N GLY A 47 -17.47 6.67 -24.52
CA GLY A 47 -18.03 7.64 -25.46
C GLY A 47 -18.19 7.07 -26.87
N VAL A 48 -17.26 6.21 -27.31
CA VAL A 48 -17.35 5.53 -28.61
C VAL A 48 -18.55 4.58 -28.61
N VAL A 49 -18.67 3.74 -27.58
CA VAL A 49 -19.78 2.80 -27.43
C VAL A 49 -21.13 3.53 -27.40
N LEU A 50 -21.22 4.62 -26.62
CA LEU A 50 -22.45 5.41 -26.52
C LEU A 50 -22.82 6.09 -27.85
N SER A 51 -21.83 6.59 -28.60
CA SER A 51 -22.05 7.22 -29.90
C SER A 51 -22.56 6.21 -30.94
N CYS A 52 -22.02 4.99 -30.93
CA CYS A 52 -22.53 3.89 -31.76
C CYS A 52 -23.96 3.51 -31.40
N ALA A 53 -24.29 3.44 -30.10
CA ALA A 53 -25.61 3.03 -29.62
C ALA A 53 -26.72 4.06 -29.90
N THR A 54 -26.38 5.35 -29.91
CA THR A 54 -27.35 6.45 -30.06
C THR A 54 -27.54 6.93 -31.50
N GLY A 55 -26.75 6.41 -32.46
CA GLY A 55 -26.78 6.87 -33.84
C GLY A 55 -26.41 8.35 -33.99
N ALA A 56 -25.63 8.90 -33.04
CA ALA A 56 -25.33 10.32 -32.99
C ALA A 56 -24.59 10.79 -34.26
N TYR A 57 -25.03 11.93 -34.80
CA TYR A 57 -24.54 12.49 -36.08
C TYR A 57 -23.05 12.89 -36.08
N SER A 58 -22.41 12.99 -34.91
CA SER A 58 -20.96 13.18 -34.82
C SER A 58 -20.37 12.46 -33.59
N PRO A 59 -19.57 11.41 -33.76
CA PRO A 59 -18.98 10.66 -32.64
C PRO A 59 -17.82 11.40 -31.97
N LEU A 60 -17.26 12.43 -32.63
CA LEU A 60 -16.07 13.14 -32.16
C LEU A 60 -16.34 14.05 -30.95
N PRO A 61 -17.37 14.91 -30.95
CA PRO A 61 -17.65 15.77 -29.80
C PRO A 61 -18.08 14.97 -28.56
N THR A 62 -18.90 13.94 -28.73
CA THR A 62 -19.39 13.08 -27.65
C THR A 62 -18.27 12.29 -26.99
N THR A 63 -17.33 11.74 -27.77
CA THR A 63 -16.16 11.01 -27.25
C THR A 63 -15.19 11.92 -26.51
N VAL A 64 -14.93 13.14 -27.02
CA VAL A 64 -14.07 14.13 -26.35
C VAL A 64 -14.69 14.59 -25.04
N LEU A 65 -16.00 14.89 -25.02
CA LEU A 65 -16.71 15.29 -23.80
C LEU A 65 -16.72 14.16 -22.76
N ALA A 66 -16.96 12.92 -23.16
CA ALA A 66 -16.91 11.76 -22.26
C ALA A 66 -15.50 11.54 -21.69
N GLY A 67 -14.45 11.65 -22.52
CA GLY A 67 -13.05 11.58 -22.08
C GLY A 67 -12.68 12.68 -21.09
N LEU A 68 -13.11 13.93 -21.35
CA LEU A 68 -12.88 15.07 -20.48
C LEU A 68 -13.64 14.93 -19.14
N ALA A 69 -14.90 14.52 -19.19
CA ALA A 69 -15.70 14.28 -17.99
C ALA A 69 -15.08 13.18 -17.12
N GLY A 70 -14.66 12.06 -17.72
CA GLY A 70 -13.95 10.98 -17.02
C GLY A 70 -12.65 11.44 -16.38
N PHE A 71 -11.86 12.26 -17.09
CA PHE A 71 -10.66 12.90 -16.54
C PHE A 71 -10.99 13.79 -15.33
N LEU A 72 -11.94 14.72 -15.47
CA LEU A 72 -12.31 15.67 -14.41
C LEU A 72 -12.89 14.97 -13.17
N LEU A 73 -13.72 13.94 -13.34
CA LEU A 73 -14.23 13.13 -12.24
C LEU A 73 -13.08 12.45 -11.48
N PHE A 74 -12.11 11.88 -12.20
CA PHE A 74 -10.94 11.30 -11.58
C PHE A 74 -10.09 12.35 -10.86
N GLN A 75 -9.88 13.54 -11.45
CA GLN A 75 -9.16 14.63 -10.80
C GLN A 75 -9.86 15.08 -9.51
N GLY A 76 -11.18 15.25 -9.54
CA GLY A 76 -11.99 15.58 -8.36
C GLY A 76 -11.88 14.52 -7.26
N GLN A 77 -12.02 13.24 -7.62
CA GLN A 77 -11.87 12.14 -6.67
C GLN A 77 -10.44 12.07 -6.09
N ALA A 78 -9.42 12.29 -6.92
CA ALA A 78 -8.03 12.31 -6.49
C ALA A 78 -7.79 13.46 -5.50
N LEU A 79 -8.22 14.68 -5.84
CA LEU A 79 -8.11 15.84 -4.94
C LEU A 79 -8.83 15.60 -3.61
N HIS A 80 -10.03 15.02 -3.64
CA HIS A 80 -10.76 14.65 -2.44
C HIS A 80 -10.01 13.62 -1.59
N MET A 81 -9.37 12.61 -2.21
CA MET A 81 -8.54 11.65 -1.49
C MET A 81 -7.25 12.27 -0.93
N PHE A 82 -6.65 13.22 -1.64
CA PHE A 82 -5.40 13.88 -1.22
C PHE A 82 -5.58 14.92 -0.11
N PHE A 83 -6.64 15.73 -0.20
CA PHE A 83 -6.88 16.84 0.70
C PHE A 83 -8.00 16.58 1.72
N GLY A 84 -8.77 15.50 1.56
CA GLY A 84 -9.91 15.18 2.43
C GLY A 84 -9.58 14.33 3.64
N ALA A 85 -10.63 13.99 4.39
CA ALA A 85 -10.57 13.19 5.62
C ALA A 85 -10.04 11.76 5.41
N GLN A 86 -9.86 11.33 4.16
CA GLN A 86 -9.33 10.02 3.76
C GLN A 86 -7.84 10.04 3.39
N ARG A 87 -7.14 11.18 3.55
CA ARG A 87 -5.72 11.31 3.20
C ARG A 87 -4.85 10.20 3.79
N GLY A 88 -5.04 9.85 5.06
CA GLY A 88 -4.25 8.79 5.69
C GLY A 88 -4.43 7.43 4.98
N TYR A 89 -5.62 7.17 4.42
CA TYR A 89 -5.96 5.87 3.85
C TYR A 89 -5.29 5.77 2.49
N PHE A 90 -5.30 6.88 1.76
CA PHE A 90 -4.54 7.03 0.55
C PHE A 90 -3.03 6.86 0.79
N GLU A 91 -2.47 7.47 1.83
CA GLU A 91 -1.06 7.29 2.21
C GLU A 91 -0.74 5.82 2.56
N TYR A 92 -1.62 5.15 3.31
CA TYR A 92 -1.49 3.72 3.60
C TYR A 92 -1.53 2.86 2.33
N MET A 93 -2.46 3.14 1.41
CA MET A 93 -2.52 2.46 0.12
C MET A 93 -1.25 2.66 -0.70
N LEU A 94 -0.64 3.85 -0.68
CA LEU A 94 0.63 4.09 -1.35
C LEU A 94 1.77 3.27 -0.75
N LEU A 95 1.82 3.11 0.58
CA LEU A 95 2.78 2.22 1.24
C LEU A 95 2.61 0.78 0.77
N MET A 96 1.37 0.27 0.76
CA MET A 96 1.05 -1.07 0.26
C MET A 96 1.43 -1.24 -1.21
N LYS A 97 1.17 -0.25 -2.07
CA LYS A 97 1.61 -0.25 -3.48
C LYS A 97 3.13 -0.27 -3.62
N GLY A 98 3.85 0.45 -2.74
CA GLY A 98 5.30 0.39 -2.64
C GLY A 98 5.80 -1.02 -2.33
N VAL A 99 5.18 -1.68 -1.35
CA VAL A 99 5.47 -3.09 -1.01
C VAL A 99 5.20 -4.00 -2.20
N GLU A 100 4.06 -3.89 -2.87
CA GLU A 100 3.73 -4.69 -4.05
C GLU A 100 4.73 -4.50 -5.19
N SER A 101 5.09 -3.25 -5.50
CA SER A 101 6.05 -2.93 -6.55
C SER A 101 7.43 -3.51 -6.24
N ARG A 102 7.88 -3.39 -4.99
CA ARG A 102 9.17 -3.90 -4.53
C ARG A 102 9.21 -5.42 -4.55
N THR A 103 8.18 -6.08 -4.03
CA THR A 103 8.05 -7.55 -4.09
C THR A 103 7.98 -8.04 -5.54
N GLY A 104 7.25 -7.37 -6.42
CA GLY A 104 7.21 -7.71 -7.85
C GLY A 104 8.59 -7.61 -8.53
N ARG A 105 9.41 -6.63 -8.15
CA ARG A 105 10.80 -6.50 -8.62
C ARG A 105 11.66 -7.66 -8.12
N LEU A 106 11.57 -8.02 -6.84
CA LEU A 106 12.32 -9.13 -6.26
C LEU A 106 11.95 -10.46 -6.91
N ILE A 107 10.66 -10.73 -7.08
CA ILE A 107 10.16 -11.93 -7.78
C ILE A 107 10.69 -11.97 -9.22
N ARG A 108 10.70 -10.84 -9.93
CA ARG A 108 11.24 -10.76 -11.29
C ARG A 108 12.75 -11.04 -11.32
N GLN A 109 13.50 -10.57 -10.33
CA GLN A 109 14.94 -10.80 -10.23
C GLN A 109 15.27 -12.25 -9.90
N SER A 110 14.51 -12.89 -9.00
CA SER A 110 14.76 -14.27 -8.57
C SER A 110 14.19 -15.33 -9.52
N LEU A 111 12.96 -15.16 -10.01
CA LEU A 111 12.24 -16.17 -10.80
C LEU A 111 12.09 -15.79 -12.28
N GLY A 112 12.56 -14.61 -12.67
CA GLY A 112 12.52 -14.13 -14.05
C GLY A 112 11.21 -13.42 -14.45
N ILE A 113 11.28 -12.69 -15.57
CA ILE A 113 10.16 -11.87 -16.07
C ILE A 113 8.98 -12.70 -16.59
N ARG A 114 9.24 -13.84 -17.24
CA ARG A 114 8.20 -14.74 -17.76
C ARG A 114 7.34 -15.27 -16.61
N PHE A 115 7.97 -15.71 -15.52
CA PHE A 115 7.28 -16.16 -14.33
C PHE A 115 6.46 -15.02 -13.69
N TYR A 116 7.06 -13.84 -13.55
CA TYR A 116 6.37 -12.67 -12.99
C TYR A 116 5.08 -12.36 -13.73
N ILE A 117 5.10 -12.30 -15.07
CA ILE A 117 3.90 -12.03 -15.88
C ILE A 117 2.85 -13.12 -15.66
N ARG A 118 3.23 -14.40 -15.70
CA ARG A 118 2.30 -15.52 -15.44
C ARG A 118 1.69 -15.45 -14.04
N SER A 119 2.47 -15.06 -13.03
CA SER A 119 2.00 -14.93 -11.64
C SER A 119 0.99 -13.81 -11.43
N GLN A 120 0.99 -12.77 -12.27
CA GLN A 120 -0.03 -11.72 -12.22
C GLN A 120 -1.39 -12.23 -12.72
N ILE A 121 -1.39 -13.21 -13.62
CA ILE A 121 -2.61 -13.77 -14.22
C ILE A 121 -3.15 -14.92 -13.35
N VAL A 122 -2.29 -15.90 -13.05
CA VAL A 122 -2.69 -17.14 -12.36
C VAL A 122 -2.66 -16.98 -10.83
N GLY A 123 -2.05 -15.92 -10.33
CA GLY A 123 -1.79 -15.73 -8.92
C GLY A 123 -0.46 -16.33 -8.48
N LEU A 124 0.17 -15.68 -7.49
CA LEU A 124 1.39 -16.14 -6.86
C LEU A 124 1.05 -17.19 -5.80
N LYS A 125 1.54 -18.43 -5.99
CA LYS A 125 1.48 -19.50 -4.97
C LYS A 125 2.50 -19.27 -3.87
N GLU A 126 2.21 -19.82 -2.70
CA GLU A 126 3.06 -19.72 -1.52
C GLU A 126 4.45 -20.37 -1.72
N GLU A 127 4.51 -21.56 -2.32
CA GLU A 127 5.74 -22.32 -2.55
C GLU A 127 6.84 -21.50 -3.26
N HIS A 128 6.43 -20.69 -4.25
CA HIS A 128 7.36 -19.83 -4.97
C HIS A 128 7.91 -18.71 -4.08
N LEU A 129 7.07 -18.16 -3.20
CA LEU A 129 7.48 -17.09 -2.32
C LEU A 129 8.33 -17.59 -1.16
N SER A 130 8.05 -18.78 -0.62
CA SER A 130 8.88 -19.41 0.40
C SER A 130 10.27 -19.76 -0.13
N ALA A 131 10.38 -20.19 -1.39
CA ALA A 131 11.67 -20.40 -2.06
C ALA A 131 12.47 -19.09 -2.15
N VAL A 132 11.85 -18.00 -2.63
CA VAL A 132 12.52 -16.68 -2.72
C VAL A 132 12.92 -16.15 -1.34
N ILE A 133 12.08 -16.34 -0.31
CA ILE A 133 12.42 -15.95 1.06
C ILE A 133 13.60 -16.78 1.59
N LYS A 134 13.60 -18.10 1.37
CA LYS A 134 14.66 -19.01 1.85
C LYS A 134 16.01 -18.68 1.21
N GLU A 135 16.03 -18.48 -0.10
CA GLU A 135 17.23 -18.09 -0.83
C GLU A 135 17.69 -16.67 -0.47
N GLY A 136 16.72 -15.77 -0.28
CA GLY A 136 16.96 -14.36 0.00
C GLY A 136 17.33 -14.05 1.45
N LYS A 137 17.04 -14.93 2.43
CA LYS A 137 17.16 -14.63 3.86
C LYS A 137 18.52 -14.07 4.29
N ASN A 138 19.60 -14.55 3.67
CA ASN A 138 20.97 -14.14 4.01
C ASN A 138 21.55 -13.07 3.05
N ARG A 139 20.85 -12.77 1.95
CA ARG A 139 21.34 -11.89 0.87
C ARG A 139 20.55 -10.58 0.74
N LEU A 140 19.28 -10.61 1.14
CA LEU A 140 18.38 -9.48 1.00
C LEU A 140 18.52 -8.51 2.17
N LYS A 141 18.34 -7.23 1.89
CA LYS A 141 18.19 -6.22 2.94
C LYS A 141 16.92 -6.54 3.75
N TRP A 142 16.93 -6.23 5.04
CA TRP A 142 15.77 -6.46 5.91
C TRP A 142 14.47 -5.85 5.36
N THR A 143 14.55 -4.71 4.65
CA THR A 143 13.39 -4.08 3.99
C THR A 143 12.81 -4.91 2.85
N ASP A 144 13.66 -5.61 2.08
CA ASP A 144 13.23 -6.46 0.97
C ASP A 144 12.58 -7.73 1.52
N LEU A 145 13.20 -8.33 2.55
CA LEU A 145 12.65 -9.46 3.27
C LEU A 145 11.29 -9.12 3.90
N MET A 146 11.15 -7.93 4.50
CA MET A 146 9.88 -7.43 5.02
C MET A 146 8.79 -7.38 3.94
N CYS A 147 9.09 -6.82 2.76
CA CYS A 147 8.12 -6.76 1.66
C CYS A 147 7.68 -8.14 1.18
N LEU A 148 8.60 -9.11 1.15
CA LEU A 148 8.28 -10.51 0.84
C LEU A 148 7.39 -11.14 1.92
N LEU A 149 7.68 -10.91 3.20
CA LEU A 149 6.87 -11.41 4.31
C LEU A 149 5.45 -10.79 4.32
N ILE A 150 5.31 -9.49 4.05
CA ILE A 150 3.99 -8.84 3.88
C ILE A 150 3.20 -9.48 2.72
N LYS A 151 3.88 -9.83 1.61
CA LYS A 151 3.22 -10.51 0.50
C LYS A 151 2.83 -11.94 0.87
N ALA A 152 3.66 -12.64 1.64
CA ALA A 152 3.38 -13.99 2.12
C ALA A 152 2.19 -14.01 3.07
N SER A 153 2.11 -13.06 4.00
CA SER A 153 0.95 -12.93 4.90
C SER A 153 -0.34 -12.63 4.13
N SER A 154 -0.26 -11.81 3.07
CA SER A 154 -1.40 -11.57 2.18
C SER A 154 -1.83 -12.81 1.37
N ILE A 155 -0.93 -13.75 1.08
CA ILE A 155 -1.28 -15.05 0.49
C ILE A 155 -1.97 -15.91 1.54
N ALA A 156 -1.40 -16.02 2.74
CA ALA A 156 -2.01 -16.77 3.85
C ALA A 156 -3.42 -16.26 4.19
N ARG A 157 -3.63 -14.93 4.22
CA ARG A 157 -4.95 -14.29 4.39
C ARG A 157 -5.95 -14.77 3.34
N ARG A 158 -5.55 -14.78 2.07
CA ARG A 158 -6.41 -15.20 0.95
C ARG A 158 -6.76 -16.68 1.02
N ASN A 159 -5.87 -17.51 1.56
CA ASN A 159 -6.12 -18.93 1.79
C ASN A 159 -6.95 -19.19 3.06
N GLY A 160 -7.28 -18.16 3.86
CA GLY A 160 -7.98 -18.32 5.15
C GLY A 160 -7.08 -18.82 6.30
N GLU A 161 -5.76 -18.89 6.10
CA GLU A 161 -4.80 -19.43 7.07
C GLU A 161 -4.42 -18.38 8.13
N LYS A 162 -5.38 -17.97 8.97
CA LYS A 162 -5.21 -16.88 9.96
C LYS A 162 -4.01 -17.05 10.90
N GLY A 163 -3.79 -18.25 11.43
CA GLY A 163 -2.67 -18.53 12.34
C GLY A 163 -1.30 -18.34 11.67
N LYS A 164 -1.20 -18.73 10.40
CA LYS A 164 0.01 -18.58 9.60
C LYS A 164 0.24 -17.12 9.21
N GLU A 165 -0.82 -16.40 8.87
CA GLU A 165 -0.75 -14.96 8.64
C GLU A 165 -0.13 -14.23 9.84
N ILE A 166 -0.63 -14.49 11.06
CA ILE A 166 -0.08 -13.93 12.29
C ILE A 166 1.39 -14.31 12.48
N SER A 167 1.74 -15.58 12.28
CA SER A 167 3.13 -16.05 12.43
C SER A 167 4.09 -15.32 11.46
N ILE A 168 3.68 -15.15 10.21
CA ILE A 168 4.45 -14.42 9.20
C ILE A 168 4.56 -12.94 9.57
N LEU A 169 3.47 -12.30 9.99
CA LEU A 169 3.47 -10.89 10.41
C LEU A 169 4.34 -10.67 11.65
N LYS A 170 4.34 -11.59 12.63
CA LYS A 170 5.26 -11.53 13.78
C LYS A 170 6.72 -11.68 13.36
N THR A 171 7.00 -12.55 12.39
CA THR A 171 8.35 -12.66 11.79
C THR A 171 8.74 -11.37 11.06
N ALA A 172 7.79 -10.69 10.43
CA ALA A 172 8.01 -9.39 9.83
C ALA A 172 8.32 -8.34 10.91
N LEU A 173 7.58 -8.30 12.01
CA LEU A 173 7.83 -7.38 13.13
C LEU A 173 9.17 -7.60 13.85
N SER A 174 9.74 -8.82 13.84
CA SER A 174 11.09 -9.04 14.39
C SER A 174 12.18 -8.32 13.60
N LEU A 175 11.93 -8.01 12.32
CA LEU A 175 12.83 -7.19 11.50
C LEU A 175 12.66 -5.68 11.76
N TYR A 176 11.43 -5.23 12.01
CA TYR A 176 11.13 -3.84 12.35
C TYR A 176 9.84 -3.75 13.19
N PRO A 177 9.95 -3.63 14.52
CA PRO A 177 8.80 -3.74 15.44
C PRO A 177 7.72 -2.67 15.26
N TYR A 178 8.10 -1.50 14.75
CA TYR A 178 7.20 -0.35 14.64
C TYR A 178 6.61 -0.18 13.24
N SER A 179 6.74 -1.17 12.34
CA SER A 179 6.20 -1.02 10.98
C SER A 179 4.71 -0.72 11.00
N VAL A 180 4.29 0.44 10.51
CA VAL A 180 2.87 0.82 10.46
C VAL A 180 2.06 -0.13 9.59
N VAL A 181 2.66 -0.61 8.50
CA VAL A 181 2.02 -1.53 7.57
C VAL A 181 1.77 -2.88 8.24
N VAL A 182 2.81 -3.48 8.81
CA VAL A 182 2.72 -4.81 9.43
C VAL A 182 1.84 -4.77 10.68
N ASN A 183 1.98 -3.74 11.53
CA ASN A 183 1.14 -3.57 12.71
C ASN A 183 -0.33 -3.35 12.33
N ASN A 184 -0.64 -2.55 11.30
CA ASN A 184 -2.02 -2.38 10.88
C ASN A 184 -2.63 -3.68 10.33
N MET A 185 -1.87 -4.44 9.54
CA MET A 185 -2.30 -5.76 9.06
C MET A 185 -2.54 -6.73 10.21
N LEU A 186 -1.66 -6.74 11.22
CA LEU A 186 -1.80 -7.60 12.40
C LEU A 186 -2.99 -7.17 13.27
N ALA A 187 -3.26 -5.86 13.37
CA ALA A 187 -4.45 -5.34 14.02
C ALA A 187 -5.73 -5.83 13.33
N ASP A 188 -5.80 -5.84 11.99
CA ASP A 188 -6.93 -6.44 11.25
C ASP A 188 -7.10 -7.93 11.61
N CYS A 189 -5.99 -8.68 11.71
CA CYS A 189 -6.04 -10.10 12.04
C CYS A 189 -6.60 -10.34 13.44
N TYR A 190 -6.15 -9.56 14.43
CA TYR A 190 -6.60 -9.66 15.82
C TYR A 190 -8.04 -9.21 15.99
N GLU A 191 -8.43 -8.11 15.35
CA GLU A 191 -9.82 -7.63 15.31
C GLU A 191 -10.75 -8.73 14.74
N SER A 192 -10.36 -9.40 13.66
CA SER A 192 -11.14 -10.50 13.06
C SER A 192 -11.25 -11.76 13.93
N GLN A 193 -10.54 -11.81 15.05
CA GLN A 193 -10.55 -12.89 16.05
C GLN A 193 -11.17 -12.43 17.37
N GLY A 194 -11.67 -11.19 17.47
CA GLY A 194 -12.19 -10.63 18.71
C GLY A 194 -11.12 -10.25 19.73
N MET A 195 -9.83 -10.30 19.35
CA MET A 195 -8.68 -9.95 20.19
C MET A 195 -8.46 -8.43 20.16
N VAL A 196 -9.38 -7.69 20.77
CA VAL A 196 -9.46 -6.22 20.65
C VAL A 196 -8.27 -5.51 21.29
N GLU A 197 -7.80 -5.98 22.44
CA GLU A 197 -6.66 -5.38 23.15
C GLU A 197 -5.36 -5.51 22.35
N GLU A 198 -5.09 -6.68 21.78
CA GLU A 198 -3.93 -6.91 20.93
C GLU A 198 -4.00 -6.09 19.63
N ALA A 199 -5.21 -5.91 19.07
CA ALA A 199 -5.41 -5.05 17.92
C ALA A 199 -5.12 -3.58 18.23
N MET A 200 -5.54 -3.10 19.41
CA MET A 200 -5.23 -1.74 19.88
C MET A 200 -3.73 -1.55 20.12
N GLU A 201 -3.05 -2.54 20.70
CA GLU A 201 -1.61 -2.50 20.93
C GLU A 201 -0.83 -2.43 19.61
N CYS A 202 -1.24 -3.21 18.61
CA CYS A 202 -0.67 -3.11 17.25
C CYS A 202 -0.84 -1.69 16.69
N CYS A 203 -2.04 -1.10 16.80
CA CYS A 203 -2.25 0.29 16.35
C CYS A 203 -1.34 1.28 17.10
N ARG A 204 -1.13 1.09 18.41
CA ARG A 204 -0.22 1.91 19.22
C ARG A 204 1.23 1.80 18.76
N LEU A 205 1.71 0.59 18.51
CA LEU A 205 3.06 0.34 18.01
C LEU A 205 3.27 0.92 16.61
N GLY A 206 2.30 0.76 15.71
CA GLY A 206 2.35 1.32 14.36
C GLY A 206 2.44 2.85 14.33
N LYS A 207 1.87 3.55 15.32
CA LYS A 207 2.00 5.01 15.47
C LYS A 207 3.43 5.46 15.80
N MET A 208 4.29 4.55 16.25
CA MET A 208 5.69 4.83 16.58
C MET A 208 6.63 4.64 15.37
N ASP A 209 6.11 4.31 14.18
CA ASP A 209 6.89 4.14 12.95
C ASP A 209 7.64 5.43 12.57
N ARG A 210 8.94 5.52 12.88
CA ARG A 210 9.74 6.72 12.56
C ARG A 210 10.04 6.86 11.06
N LEU A 211 9.84 5.81 10.27
CA LEU A 211 10.19 5.81 8.86
C LEU A 211 9.08 6.38 8.00
N VAL A 212 7.82 6.05 8.27
CA VAL A 212 6.72 6.38 7.35
C VAL A 212 5.51 7.03 8.01
N ILE A 213 5.46 7.17 9.34
CA ILE A 213 4.29 7.76 9.99
C ILE A 213 4.12 9.24 9.66
N THR A 214 2.92 9.63 9.28
CA THR A 214 2.49 11.01 9.05
C THR A 214 1.34 11.36 10.02
N PRO A 215 1.00 12.65 10.20
CA PRO A 215 -0.20 13.03 10.95
C PRO A 215 -1.48 12.38 10.41
N ALA A 216 -1.61 12.26 9.09
CA ALA A 216 -2.78 11.67 8.45
C ALA A 216 -2.88 10.15 8.72
N LEU A 217 -1.75 9.42 8.73
CA LEU A 217 -1.71 8.01 9.12
C LEU A 217 -2.01 7.81 10.60
N LYS A 218 -1.48 8.67 11.48
CA LYS A 218 -1.80 8.63 12.92
C LYS A 218 -3.29 8.79 13.16
N GLU A 219 -3.93 9.70 12.44
CA GLU A 219 -5.37 9.93 12.53
C GLU A 219 -6.19 8.69 12.18
N ILE A 220 -5.77 7.91 11.18
CA ILE A 220 -6.45 6.65 10.86
C ILE A 220 -6.28 5.61 11.94
N LEU A 221 -5.07 5.47 12.48
CA LEU A 221 -4.82 4.54 13.57
C LEU A 221 -5.61 4.95 14.82
N ASN A 222 -5.74 6.25 15.10
CA ASN A 222 -6.58 6.77 16.19
C ASN A 222 -8.05 6.40 15.98
N ARG A 223 -8.60 6.66 14.78
CA ARG A 223 -10.00 6.30 14.46
C ARG A 223 -10.25 4.81 14.62
N LYS A 224 -9.30 3.98 14.16
CA LYS A 224 -9.39 2.53 14.33
C LYS A 224 -9.36 2.13 15.81
N MET A 225 -8.46 2.71 16.60
CA MET A 225 -8.44 2.48 18.05
C MET A 225 -9.75 2.91 18.72
N ASP A 226 -10.35 4.03 18.31
CA ASP A 226 -11.63 4.48 18.86
C ASP A 226 -12.80 3.58 18.45
N GLN A 227 -12.76 3.00 17.24
CA GLN A 227 -13.71 1.97 16.82
C GLN A 227 -13.58 0.70 17.68
N LEU A 228 -12.35 0.22 17.89
CA LEU A 228 -12.04 -0.93 18.74
C LEU A 228 -12.52 -0.71 20.18
N ARG A 229 -12.25 0.46 20.77
CA ARG A 229 -12.74 0.82 22.12
C ARG A 229 -14.26 0.80 22.25
N ARG A 230 -14.99 1.14 21.19
CA ARG A 230 -16.46 1.08 21.20
C ARG A 230 -16.95 -0.36 21.20
N GLN A 231 -16.25 -1.28 20.54
CA GLN A 231 -16.58 -2.70 20.55
C GLN A 231 -16.41 -3.30 21.95
N THR A 232 -15.36 -2.94 22.69
CA THR A 232 -15.12 -3.43 24.06
C THR A 232 -16.20 -3.00 25.05
N LYS A 233 -16.88 -1.86 24.82
CA LYS A 233 -17.93 -1.34 25.73
C LYS A 233 -19.30 -2.00 25.56
N ILE A 234 -19.50 -2.77 24.48
CA ILE A 234 -20.78 -3.40 24.14
C ILE A 234 -20.83 -4.84 24.68
N VAL A 235 -19.69 -5.38 25.12
CA VAL A 235 -19.54 -6.70 25.77
C VAL A 235 -19.56 -6.52 27.28
#